data_AF-A0A822HFX7-F1
#
_entry.id   AF-A0A822HFX7-F1
#
_cell.length_a   1.000
_cell.length_b   1.000
_cell.length_c   1.000
_cell.angle_alpha   90.00
_cell.angle_beta   90.00
_cell.angle_gamma   90.00
#
_symmetry.space_group_name_H-M   'P 1'
#
loop_
_entity.id
_entity.type
_entity.pdbx_description
1 polymer ?
#
loop_
_entity_poly.entity_id
_entity_poly.type
_entity_poly.pdbx_seq_one_letter_code
_entity_poly.pdbx_strand_id
1 'polypeptide(L)'
;RDRMYQQHGVIRPVVRRKSSSERRTSHDLLLAYIIDNKRYTNDDRKEITDAINEINNYTNSYLNKTTSNTTKLQWPLVHISYLFYDKVRGQNRNSTQINPTPMDSRSPIYELIENNFIAQLKILRQMDIHISGPGTGQMYQTFLPDGSVHSNLGGILP
;
A
#
# COMPACT_ATOMS: atom_id res chain seq x y z
N ARG A 1 2.40 9.07 13.63
CA ARG A 1 2.68 7.88 12.79
C ARG A 1 3.63 6.87 13.45
N ASP A 2 4.95 7.07 13.46
CA ASP A 2 5.93 6.04 13.84
C ASP A 2 5.75 5.45 15.24
N ARG A 3 5.34 6.30 16.20
CA ARG A 3 4.97 5.87 17.55
C ARG A 3 3.82 4.86 17.55
N MET A 4 2.81 5.05 16.69
CA MET A 4 1.66 4.16 16.56
C MET A 4 2.09 2.77 16.06
N TYR A 5 2.89 2.73 15.00
CA TYR A 5 3.44 1.47 14.48
C TYR A 5 4.25 0.74 15.55
N GLN A 6 5.14 1.45 16.25
CA GLN A 6 5.97 0.88 17.30
C GLN A 6 5.15 0.34 18.49
N GLN A 7 4.12 1.07 18.94
CA GLN A 7 3.24 0.63 20.04
C GLN A 7 2.50 -0.66 19.71
N HIS A 8 2.23 -0.90 18.43
CA HIS A 8 1.55 -2.11 17.95
C HIS A 8 2.49 -3.19 17.44
N GLY A 9 3.80 -3.08 17.68
CA GLY A 9 4.77 -4.08 17.26
C GLY A 9 4.94 -4.19 15.74
N VAL A 10 4.43 -3.21 14.99
CA VAL A 10 4.56 -3.16 13.53
C VAL A 10 5.83 -2.39 13.18
N ILE A 11 6.61 -2.92 12.24
CA ILE A 11 7.77 -2.21 11.71
C ILE A 11 7.31 -0.85 11.17
N ARG A 12 8.13 0.19 11.34
CA ARG A 12 7.80 1.54 10.89
C ARG A 12 7.60 1.58 9.35
N PRO A 13 6.84 2.57 8.86
CA PRO A 13 6.65 2.83 7.44
C PRO A 13 7.98 2.91 6.68
N VAL A 14 8.02 2.33 5.48
CA VAL A 14 9.22 2.32 4.65
C VAL A 14 9.38 3.70 4.02
N VAL A 15 10.53 4.35 4.23
CA VAL A 15 10.83 5.63 3.57
C VAL A 15 11.37 5.35 2.18
N ARG A 16 10.68 5.80 1.13
CA ARG A 16 11.24 5.77 -0.23
C ARG A 16 12.35 6.81 -0.35
N ARG A 17 13.55 6.34 -0.72
CA ARG A 17 14.74 7.20 -0.93
C ARG A 17 15.07 7.44 -2.40
N LYS A 18 14.47 6.67 -3.31
CA LYS A 18 14.69 6.79 -4.76
C LYS A 18 13.67 7.77 -5.35
N SER A 19 14.08 9.03 -5.51
CA SER A 19 13.25 10.10 -6.11
C SER A 19 13.46 10.25 -7.63
N SER A 20 14.63 9.88 -8.15
CA SER A 20 15.01 10.13 -9.56
C SER A 20 14.45 9.08 -10.53
N SER A 21 13.89 9.55 -11.64
CA SER A 21 13.51 8.75 -12.82
C SER A 21 14.71 8.02 -13.45
N GLU A 22 15.94 8.43 -13.14
CA GLU A 22 17.16 7.88 -13.74
C GLU A 22 17.59 6.54 -13.16
N ARG A 23 17.14 6.20 -11.95
CA ARG A 23 17.54 4.96 -11.23
C ARG A 23 16.38 3.99 -11.01
N ARG A 24 15.25 4.22 -11.69
CA ARG A 24 14.05 3.37 -11.57
C ARG A 24 14.23 2.10 -12.38
N THR A 25 14.04 0.97 -11.72
CA THR A 25 14.01 -0.34 -12.36
C THR A 25 12.60 -0.95 -12.26
N SER A 26 12.36 -2.04 -12.99
CA SER A 26 11.13 -2.83 -12.89
C SER A 26 10.83 -3.33 -11.46
N HIS A 27 11.83 -3.34 -10.59
CA HIS A 27 11.70 -3.74 -9.19
C HIS A 27 11.21 -2.58 -8.28
N ASP A 28 11.20 -1.34 -8.77
CA ASP A 28 10.74 -0.15 -8.03
C ASP A 28 9.23 0.11 -8.23
N LEU A 29 8.41 -0.95 -8.27
CA LEU A 29 6.96 -0.91 -8.45
C LEU A 29 6.27 -0.05 -7.38
N LEU A 30 5.34 0.82 -7.78
CA LEU A 30 4.49 1.58 -6.84
C LEU A 30 3.27 0.75 -6.43
N LEU A 31 3.01 0.67 -5.14
CA LEU A 31 1.84 0.01 -4.58
C LEU A 31 0.75 1.04 -4.32
N ALA A 32 -0.33 0.93 -5.09
CA ALA A 32 -1.50 1.77 -4.96
C ALA A 32 -2.67 0.99 -4.37
N TYR A 33 -3.43 1.63 -3.50
CA TYR A 33 -4.60 1.01 -2.88
C TYR A 33 -5.80 1.94 -2.96
N ILE A 34 -6.89 1.42 -3.51
CA ILE A 34 -8.19 2.09 -3.53
C ILE A 34 -9.02 1.50 -2.40
N ILE A 35 -9.46 2.36 -1.49
CA ILE A 35 -10.32 1.95 -0.38
C ILE A 35 -11.77 2.05 -0.80
N ASP A 36 -12.49 0.94 -0.63
CA ASP A 36 -13.93 0.89 -0.81
C ASP A 36 -14.60 1.93 0.10
N ASN A 37 -15.57 2.62 -0.49
CA ASN A 37 -16.38 3.58 0.20
C ASN A 37 -17.85 3.22 -0.04
N LYS A 38 -18.65 3.22 1.03
CA LYS A 38 -20.10 3.00 0.93
C LYS A 38 -20.82 3.98 0.00
N ARG A 39 -20.21 5.13 -0.29
CA ARG A 39 -20.74 6.16 -1.20
C ARG A 39 -20.53 5.84 -2.66
N TYR A 40 -19.60 4.94 -2.99
CA TYR A 40 -19.45 4.50 -4.37
C TYR A 40 -20.71 3.74 -4.79
N THR A 41 -21.21 4.06 -5.96
CA THR A 41 -22.28 3.32 -6.62
C THR A 41 -21.73 2.01 -7.20
N ASN A 42 -22.61 1.12 -7.68
CA ASN A 42 -22.14 -0.07 -8.38
C ASN A 42 -21.47 0.27 -9.71
N ASP A 43 -21.92 1.34 -10.36
CA ASP A 43 -21.33 1.84 -11.60
C ASP A 43 -19.94 2.42 -11.33
N ASP A 44 -19.76 3.23 -10.28
CA ASP A 44 -18.44 3.73 -9.87
C ASP A 44 -17.48 2.57 -9.59
N ARG A 45 -17.94 1.55 -8.84
CA ARG A 45 -17.11 0.38 -8.53
C ARG A 45 -16.71 -0.35 -9.81
N LYS A 46 -17.60 -0.42 -10.80
CA LYS A 46 -17.31 -1.01 -12.11
C LYS A 46 -16.25 -0.19 -12.85
N GLU A 47 -16.44 1.12 -12.97
CA GLU A 47 -15.47 2.01 -13.64
C GLU A 47 -14.10 1.98 -12.97
N ILE A 48 -14.07 2.04 -11.64
CA ILE A 48 -12.83 1.94 -10.87
C ILE A 48 -12.16 0.58 -11.11
N THR A 49 -12.93 -0.50 -11.14
CA THR A 49 -12.39 -1.84 -11.40
C THR A 49 -11.85 -1.97 -12.83
N ASP A 50 -12.55 -1.41 -13.81
CA ASP A 50 -12.12 -1.39 -15.21
C ASP A 50 -10.78 -0.63 -15.34
N ALA A 51 -10.66 0.54 -14.69
CA ALA A 51 -9.43 1.32 -14.65
C ALA A 51 -8.27 0.59 -13.92
N ILE A 52 -8.55 -0.10 -12.81
CA ILE A 52 -7.57 -0.95 -12.12
C ILE A 52 -7.04 -2.02 -13.07
N ASN A 53 -7.94 -2.71 -13.78
CA ASN A 53 -7.58 -3.79 -14.67
C ASN A 53 -6.70 -3.28 -15.82
N GLU A 54 -7.04 -2.13 -16.41
CA GLU A 54 -6.24 -1.51 -17.47
C GLU A 54 -4.80 -1.22 -17.01
N ILE A 55 -4.65 -0.55 -15.87
CA ILE A 55 -3.34 -0.16 -15.34
C ILE A 55 -2.52 -1.40 -14.94
N ASN A 56 -3.14 -2.35 -14.23
CA ASN A 56 -2.46 -3.57 -13.81
C ASN A 56 -2.05 -4.44 -15.00
N ASN A 57 -2.89 -4.52 -16.04
CA ASN A 57 -2.57 -5.25 -17.26
C ASN A 57 -1.37 -4.63 -17.98
N TYR A 58 -1.31 -3.30 -18.06
CA TYR A 58 -0.14 -2.59 -18.60
C TYR A 58 1.13 -2.94 -17.79
N THR A 59 1.07 -2.82 -16.47
CA THR A 59 2.17 -3.13 -15.56
C THR A 59 2.64 -4.58 -15.73
N ASN A 60 1.72 -5.55 -15.72
CA ASN A 60 2.05 -6.97 -15.87
C ASN A 60 2.61 -7.29 -17.26
N SER A 61 2.05 -6.69 -18.31
CA SER A 61 2.58 -6.83 -19.68
C SER A 61 4.01 -6.31 -19.78
N TYR A 62 4.30 -5.18 -19.14
CA TYR A 62 5.65 -4.63 -19.10
C TYR A 62 6.60 -5.56 -18.34
N LEU A 63 6.25 -5.97 -17.12
CA LEU A 63 7.07 -6.85 -16.28
C LEU A 63 7.41 -8.16 -17.00
N ASN A 64 6.44 -8.77 -17.66
CA ASN A 64 6.61 -10.03 -18.42
C ASN A 64 7.48 -9.88 -19.67
N LYS A 65 7.55 -8.69 -20.28
CA LYS A 65 8.44 -8.41 -21.42
C LYS A 65 9.89 -8.18 -21.00
N THR A 66 10.10 -7.66 -19.80
CA THR A 66 11.43 -7.23 -19.31
C THR A 66 12.26 -8.31 -18.60
N THR A 67 11.85 -9.58 -18.61
CA THR A 67 12.61 -10.70 -18.02
C THR A 67 14.04 -10.83 -18.59
N SER A 68 14.34 -10.17 -19.71
CA SER A 68 15.63 -10.22 -20.41
C SER A 68 16.26 -8.85 -20.73
N ASN A 69 15.62 -7.72 -20.43
CA ASN A 69 16.15 -6.40 -20.79
C ASN A 69 15.82 -5.34 -19.73
N THR A 70 16.82 -4.96 -18.93
CA THR A 70 16.74 -3.95 -17.86
C THR A 70 16.89 -2.53 -18.43
N THR A 71 16.06 -2.17 -19.41
CA THR A 71 16.05 -0.78 -19.91
C THR A 71 15.39 0.15 -18.89
N LYS A 72 15.86 1.40 -18.86
CA LYS A 72 15.38 2.44 -17.96
C LYS A 72 13.88 2.67 -18.17
N LEU A 73 13.11 2.65 -17.08
CA LEU A 73 11.68 2.97 -17.10
C LEU A 73 11.45 4.45 -17.46
N GLN A 74 10.63 4.69 -18.47
CA GLN A 74 10.17 6.06 -18.80
C GLN A 74 9.09 6.53 -17.83
N TRP A 75 8.18 5.63 -17.42
CA TRP A 75 7.07 5.90 -16.50
C TRP A 75 7.11 4.93 -15.32
N PRO A 76 6.67 5.36 -14.12
CA PRO A 76 6.58 4.45 -12.97
C PRO A 76 5.53 3.38 -13.24
N LEU A 77 5.88 2.12 -12.96
CA LEU A 77 4.91 1.03 -12.93
C LEU A 77 4.12 1.11 -11.63
N VAL A 78 2.83 0.83 -11.72
CA VAL A 78 1.91 0.89 -10.58
C VAL A 78 1.13 -0.41 -10.52
N HIS A 79 1.03 -0.99 -9.33
CA HIS A 79 0.13 -2.10 -9.05
C HIS A 79 -0.96 -1.62 -8.10
N ILE A 80 -2.20 -1.63 -8.58
CA ILE A 80 -3.36 -1.12 -7.86
C ILE A 80 -4.16 -2.28 -7.27
N SER A 81 -4.48 -2.20 -5.98
CA SER A 81 -5.34 -3.16 -5.29
C SER A 81 -6.57 -2.48 -4.71
N TYR A 82 -7.76 -3.07 -4.93
CA TYR A 82 -9.00 -2.61 -4.33
C TYR A 82 -9.19 -3.25 -2.95
N LEU A 83 -9.37 -2.43 -1.92
CA LEU A 83 -9.46 -2.86 -0.53
C LEU A 83 -10.83 -2.58 0.06
N PHE A 84 -11.46 -3.65 0.55
CA PHE A 84 -12.65 -3.57 1.38
C PHE A 84 -12.22 -3.63 2.84
N TYR A 85 -12.25 -2.50 3.56
CA TYR A 85 -11.71 -2.42 4.92
C TYR A 85 -12.39 -3.35 5.92
N ASP A 86 -13.70 -3.57 5.76
CA ASP A 86 -14.49 -4.53 6.53
C ASP A 86 -14.05 -5.99 6.31
N LYS A 87 -13.30 -6.25 5.24
CA LYS A 87 -12.72 -7.56 4.91
C LYS A 87 -11.24 -7.68 5.29
N VAL A 88 -10.58 -6.61 5.72
CA VAL A 88 -9.20 -6.69 6.23
C VAL A 88 -9.21 -7.33 7.62
N ARG A 89 -8.72 -8.56 7.71
CA ARG A 89 -8.66 -9.35 8.93
C ARG A 89 -7.22 -9.70 9.28
N GLY A 90 -6.89 -9.68 10.57
CA GLY A 90 -5.65 -10.25 11.07
C GLY A 90 -5.61 -11.77 10.79
N GLN A 91 -4.50 -12.24 10.25
CA GLN A 91 -4.18 -13.66 10.10
C GLN A 91 -3.60 -14.20 11.41
N ASN A 92 -4.16 -15.33 11.87
CA ASN A 92 -3.68 -16.21 12.94
C ASN A 92 -3.19 -15.60 14.28
N ARG A 93 -3.64 -16.19 15.38
CA ARG A 93 -3.39 -15.77 16.77
C ARG A 93 -1.95 -16.02 17.28
N ASN A 94 -1.03 -16.45 16.40
CA ASN A 94 0.30 -16.88 16.80
C ASN A 94 1.27 -15.71 16.56
N SER A 95 1.94 -15.25 17.62
CA SER A 95 2.92 -14.18 17.52
C SER A 95 4.09 -14.58 16.62
N THR A 96 4.34 -13.84 15.54
CA THR A 96 5.57 -13.97 14.75
C THR A 96 6.70 -13.23 15.46
N GLN A 97 7.70 -13.96 15.95
CA GLN A 97 8.92 -13.37 16.50
C GLN A 97 9.78 -12.84 15.35
N ILE A 98 10.02 -11.53 15.31
CA ILE A 98 10.99 -10.94 14.39
C ILE A 98 12.35 -10.94 15.09
N ASN A 99 13.27 -11.78 14.59
CA ASN A 99 14.62 -11.84 15.13
C ASN A 99 15.38 -10.54 14.83
N PRO A 100 16.17 -10.02 15.79
CA PRO A 100 17.01 -8.85 15.56
C PRO A 100 18.04 -9.13 14.46
N THR A 101 18.22 -8.20 13.54
CA THR A 101 19.33 -8.23 12.57
C THR A 101 20.64 -7.79 13.24
N PRO A 102 21.82 -8.16 12.71
CA PRO A 102 23.12 -7.83 13.31
C PRO A 102 23.38 -6.33 13.52
N MET A 103 22.60 -5.46 12.86
CA MET A 103 22.66 -4.01 12.96
C MET A 103 21.68 -3.41 13.98
N ASP A 104 20.80 -4.22 14.60
CA ASP A 104 19.76 -3.77 15.52
C ASP A 104 19.95 -4.38 16.91
N SER A 105 20.43 -3.56 17.86
CA SER A 105 20.69 -3.94 19.25
C SER A 105 19.46 -3.84 20.17
N ARG A 106 18.27 -3.57 19.63
CA ARG A 106 17.03 -3.44 20.40
C ARG A 106 16.44 -4.80 20.78
N SER A 107 15.72 -4.85 21.90
CA SER A 107 14.95 -6.03 22.32
C SER A 107 14.01 -6.49 21.20
N PRO A 108 13.77 -7.81 21.04
CA PRO A 108 12.95 -8.36 19.96
C PRO A 108 11.61 -7.64 19.87
N ILE A 109 11.26 -7.20 18.66
CA ILE A 109 9.96 -6.59 18.37
C ILE A 109 9.00 -7.74 18.12
N TYR A 110 8.16 -8.03 19.10
CA TYR A 110 7.06 -8.98 18.93
C TYR A 110 6.03 -8.34 17.99
N GLU A 111 5.66 -9.01 16.91
CA GLU A 111 4.36 -8.69 16.29
C GLU A 111 3.29 -9.13 17.28
N LEU A 112 2.57 -8.14 17.83
CA LEU A 112 1.41 -8.38 18.68
C LEU A 112 0.35 -9.17 17.93
N ILE A 113 -0.47 -9.93 18.66
CA ILE A 113 -1.59 -10.73 18.13
C ILE A 113 -2.30 -9.95 17.03
N GLU A 114 -2.31 -10.50 15.81
CA GLU A 114 -2.89 -9.82 14.68
C GLU A 114 -4.37 -9.54 14.92
N ASN A 115 -4.72 -8.25 14.94
CA ASN A 115 -6.09 -7.76 14.91
C ASN A 115 -6.31 -6.96 13.62
N ASN A 116 -7.56 -6.61 13.33
CA ASN A 116 -7.91 -5.92 12.08
C ASN A 116 -7.16 -4.59 11.93
N PHE A 117 -6.91 -3.88 13.04
CA PHE A 117 -6.18 -2.62 13.01
C PHE A 117 -4.68 -2.81 12.70
N ILE A 118 -4.04 -3.83 13.27
CA ILE A 118 -2.65 -4.19 12.96
C ILE A 118 -2.52 -4.60 11.50
N ALA A 119 -3.46 -5.40 10.98
CA ALA A 119 -3.50 -5.76 9.57
C ALA A 119 -3.62 -4.52 8.67
N GLN A 120 -4.48 -3.56 9.03
CA GLN A 120 -4.59 -2.29 8.33
C GLN A 120 -3.29 -1.48 8.37
N LEU A 121 -2.63 -1.39 9.53
CA LEU A 121 -1.33 -0.73 9.65
C LEU A 121 -0.27 -1.39 8.75
N LYS A 122 -0.21 -2.72 8.69
CA LYS A 122 0.72 -3.44 7.81
C LYS A 122 0.52 -3.08 6.33
N ILE A 123 -0.73 -2.95 5.89
CA ILE A 123 -1.06 -2.51 4.53
C ILE A 123 -0.63 -1.04 4.35
N LEU A 124 -1.03 -0.14 5.27
CA LEU A 124 -0.72 1.30 5.21
C LEU A 124 0.80 1.56 5.12
N ARG A 125 1.61 0.77 5.81
CA ARG A 125 3.08 0.84 5.78
C ARG A 125 3.68 0.65 4.38
N GLN A 126 3.00 -0.07 3.50
CA GLN A 126 3.49 -0.41 2.16
C GLN A 126 2.84 0.44 1.07
N MET A 127 1.86 1.30 1.41
CA MET A 127 1.16 2.12 0.43
C MET A 127 2.04 3.26 -0.05
N ASP A 128 2.19 3.37 -1.37
CA ASP A 128 2.80 4.53 -2.02
C ASP A 128 1.74 5.50 -2.51
N ILE A 129 0.61 4.96 -2.97
CA ILE A 129 -0.53 5.73 -3.45
C ILE A 129 -1.77 5.26 -2.70
N HIS A 130 -2.31 6.13 -1.87
CA HIS A 130 -3.51 5.90 -1.10
C HIS A 130 -4.66 6.63 -1.79
N ILE A 131 -5.69 5.91 -2.20
CA ILE A 131 -6.85 6.46 -2.90
C ILE A 131 -8.08 6.15 -2.05
N SER A 132 -8.82 7.18 -1.64
CA SER A 132 -9.97 7.02 -0.76
C SER A 132 -11.14 7.86 -1.22
N GLY A 133 -12.37 7.43 -0.91
CA GLY A 133 -13.53 8.32 -0.93
C GLY A 133 -13.62 9.15 0.36
N PRO A 134 -14.57 10.10 0.46
CA PRO A 134 -14.73 10.95 1.61
C PRO A 134 -15.20 10.17 2.82
N GLY A 135 -14.65 10.49 4.00
CA GLY A 135 -14.97 9.84 5.27
C GLY A 135 -13.78 9.14 5.90
N THR A 136 -14.04 8.02 6.60
CA THR A 136 -13.06 7.34 7.46
C THR A 136 -11.76 6.96 6.74
N GLY A 137 -11.83 6.61 5.46
CA GLY A 137 -10.64 6.31 4.65
C GLY A 137 -9.62 7.44 4.61
N GLN A 138 -10.06 8.70 4.62
CA GLN A 138 -9.17 9.86 4.58
C GLN A 138 -8.32 10.01 5.85
N MET A 139 -8.83 9.56 7.01
CA MET A 139 -8.09 9.64 8.27
C MET A 139 -6.79 8.84 8.23
N TYR A 140 -6.71 7.82 7.36
CA TYR A 140 -5.51 7.00 7.21
C TYR A 140 -4.33 7.71 6.55
N GLN A 141 -4.54 8.88 5.93
CA GLN A 141 -3.46 9.70 5.38
C GLN A 141 -2.34 9.95 6.39
N THR A 142 -2.70 10.14 7.66
CA THR A 142 -1.75 10.42 8.75
C THR A 142 -0.81 9.25 9.07
N PHE A 143 -1.14 8.04 8.61
CA PHE A 143 -0.37 6.82 8.85
C PHE A 143 0.47 6.37 7.65
N LEU A 144 0.39 7.08 6.54
CA LEU A 144 1.11 6.71 5.32
C LEU A 144 2.62 6.96 5.43
N PRO A 145 3.44 6.23 4.66
CA PRO A 145 4.88 6.42 4.60
C PRO A 145 5.28 7.79 4.03
N ASP A 146 6.50 8.24 4.33
CA ASP A 146 7.00 9.49 3.76
C ASP A 146 7.17 9.37 2.24
N GLY A 147 6.66 10.38 1.53
CA GLY A 147 6.65 10.40 0.06
C GLY A 147 5.44 9.70 -0.57
N SER A 148 4.54 9.11 0.23
CA SER A 148 3.27 8.60 -0.28
C SER A 148 2.37 9.74 -0.78
N VAL A 149 1.53 9.45 -1.76
CA VAL A 149 0.49 10.36 -2.24
C VAL A 149 -0.86 9.89 -1.74
N HIS A 150 -1.67 10.82 -1.24
CA HIS A 150 -3.08 10.58 -0.95
C HIS A 150 -3.94 11.32 -1.97
N SER A 151 -4.83 10.58 -2.63
CA SER A 151 -5.84 11.12 -3.53
C SER A 151 -7.23 10.84 -2.98
N ASN A 152 -8.07 11.88 -2.92
CA ASN A 152 -9.46 11.74 -2.56
C ASN A 152 -10.31 11.77 -3.83
N LEU A 153 -10.98 10.66 -4.16
CA LEU A 153 -11.87 10.60 -5.32
C LEU A 153 -13.20 11.34 -5.10
N GLY A 154 -13.47 11.81 -3.88
CA GLY A 154 -14.74 12.43 -3.54
C GLY A 154 -15.89 11.41 -3.53
N GLY A 155 -17.11 11.93 -3.44
CA GLY A 155 -18.29 11.13 -3.76
C GLY A 155 -18.55 11.33 -5.24
N ILE A 156 -18.45 10.27 -6.04
CA ILE A 156 -18.89 10.29 -7.42
C ILE A 156 -20.42 10.12 -7.36
N LEU A 157 -21.11 11.23 -7.18
CA LEU A 157 -22.52 11.35 -7.55
C LEU A 157 -22.61 12.62 -8.40
N PRO A 158 -23.56 12.69 -9.35
CA PRO A 158 -23.64 13.77 -10.32
C PRO A 158 -23.64 15.16 -9.67
#